data_AF-A0A7C3NW59-F1
#
_entry.id   AF-A0A7C3NW59-F1
#
_cell.length_a   1.000
_cell.length_b   1.000
_cell.length_c   1.000
_cell.angle_alpha   90.00
_cell.angle_beta   90.00
_cell.angle_gamma   90.00
#
_symmetry.space_group_name_H-M   'P 1'
#
loop_
_entity.id
_entity.type
_entity.pdbx_description
1 polymer ?
#
loop_
_entity_poly.entity_id
_entity_poly.type
_entity_poly.pdbx_seq_one_letter_code
_entity_poly.pdbx_strand_id
1 'polypeptide(L)'
;MLLHVLGHTAAYVSAVIGTVPGVSALQTQAERGAIPIGEALRRAAALVVERIAGATPEQRAAVIQRPKEVRTLRKALRRLLEHDWEHLAELSRRPGGPSL
;
A
#
# COMPACT_ATOMS: atom_id res chain seq x y z
N MET A 1 6.70 10.54 7.03
CA MET A 1 7.18 9.19 6.67
C MET A 1 6.06 8.15 6.77
N LEU A 2 5.46 7.89 7.95
CA LEU A 2 4.34 6.93 8.05
C LEU A 2 3.06 7.34 7.30
N LEU A 3 2.73 8.65 7.26
CA LEU A 3 1.60 9.14 6.43
C LEU A 3 1.86 8.93 4.94
N HIS A 4 3.13 8.98 4.53
CA HIS A 4 3.52 8.71 3.15
C HIS A 4 3.34 7.22 2.82
N VAL A 5 3.72 6.30 3.72
CA VAL A 5 3.44 4.87 3.57
C VAL A 5 1.94 4.63 3.40
N LEU A 6 1.12 5.19 4.30
CA LEU A 6 -0.34 5.06 4.26
C LEU A 6 -0.94 5.53 2.94
N GLY A 7 -0.51 6.69 2.43
CA GLY A 7 -0.99 7.22 1.14
C GLY A 7 -0.60 6.36 -0.07
N HIS A 8 0.46 5.56 0.04
CA HIS A 8 0.95 4.69 -1.03
C HIS A 8 0.46 3.23 -0.91
N THR A 9 -0.09 2.82 0.24
CA THR A 9 -0.51 1.43 0.52
C THR A 9 -1.43 0.85 -0.56
N ALA A 10 -2.38 1.63 -1.08
CA ALA A 10 -3.28 1.17 -2.15
C ALA A 10 -2.82 1.51 -3.57
N ALA A 11 -1.88 2.45 -3.74
CA ALA A 11 -1.59 3.06 -5.03
C ALA A 11 -1.01 2.06 -6.05
N TYR A 12 -0.13 1.17 -5.59
CA TYR A 12 0.52 0.18 -6.45
C TYR A 12 -0.46 -0.86 -6.99
N VAL A 13 -1.30 -1.42 -6.13
CA VAL A 13 -2.29 -2.44 -6.52
C VAL A 13 -3.45 -1.83 -7.30
N SER A 14 -3.85 -0.59 -6.97
CA SER A 14 -4.98 0.06 -7.66
C SER A 14 -4.75 0.24 -9.16
N ALA A 15 -3.49 0.39 -9.56
CA ALA A 15 -3.12 0.49 -10.95
C ALA A 15 -3.34 -0.79 -11.76
N VAL A 16 -3.58 -1.93 -11.11
CA VAL A 16 -3.77 -3.25 -11.74
C VAL A 16 -5.16 -3.81 -11.49
N ILE A 17 -5.63 -3.77 -10.25
CA ILE A 17 -6.91 -4.38 -9.86
C ILE A 17 -7.99 -3.33 -9.57
N GLY A 18 -7.78 -2.07 -9.94
CA GLY A 18 -8.74 -1.01 -9.66
C GLY A 18 -8.76 -0.57 -8.21
N THR A 19 -9.61 0.40 -7.88
CA THR A 19 -9.60 1.11 -6.59
C THR A 19 -9.71 0.19 -5.37
N VAL A 20 -9.08 0.60 -4.27
CA VAL A 20 -9.26 0.03 -2.93
C VAL A 20 -10.10 1.01 -2.10
N PRO A 21 -11.42 0.80 -1.97
CA PRO A 21 -12.28 1.71 -1.23
C PRO A 21 -11.87 1.82 0.24
N GLY A 22 -12.06 2.99 0.84
CA GLY A 22 -11.82 3.23 2.28
C GLY A 22 -10.40 3.64 2.66
N VAL A 23 -9.37 3.36 1.83
CA VAL A 23 -7.98 3.73 2.16
C VAL A 23 -7.79 5.25 2.21
N SER A 24 -8.38 6.02 1.29
CA SER A 24 -8.30 7.50 1.32
C SER A 24 -8.97 8.08 2.56
N ALA A 25 -10.10 7.52 3.00
CA ALA A 25 -10.78 7.97 4.21
C ALA A 25 -9.93 7.71 5.46
N LEU A 26 -9.26 6.56 5.54
CA LEU A 26 -8.32 6.25 6.63
C LEU A 26 -7.13 7.20 6.62
N GLN A 27 -6.60 7.54 5.44
CA GLN A 27 -5.53 8.53 5.31
C GLN A 27 -5.98 9.89 5.85
N THR A 28 -7.13 10.41 5.42
CA THR A 28 -7.66 11.69 5.91
C THR A 28 -7.92 11.67 7.42
N GLN A 29 -8.43 10.57 7.98
CA GLN A 29 -8.64 10.44 9.42
C GLN A 29 -7.32 10.47 10.19
N ALA A 30 -6.28 9.78 9.70
CA ALA A 30 -4.95 9.79 10.30
C ALA A 30 -4.26 11.16 10.19
N GLU A 31 -4.37 11.82 9.04
CA GLU A 31 -3.82 13.18 8.82
C GLU A 31 -4.43 14.21 9.78
N ARG A 32 -5.72 14.06 10.10
CA ARG A 32 -6.44 14.92 11.06
C ARG A 32 -6.23 14.51 12.52
N GLY A 33 -5.47 13.44 12.79
CA GLY A 33 -5.30 12.89 14.13
C GLY A 33 -6.57 12.26 14.72
N ALA A 34 -7.60 11.99 13.91
CA ALA A 34 -8.86 11.40 14.37
C ALA A 34 -8.71 9.92 14.74
N ILE A 35 -7.74 9.23 14.14
CA ILE A 35 -7.32 7.88 14.53
C ILE A 35 -5.79 7.80 14.63
N PRO A 36 -5.23 6.96 15.51
CA PRO A 36 -3.79 6.73 15.55
C PRO A 36 -3.25 6.20 14.22
N ILE A 37 -2.11 6.71 13.78
CA ILE A 37 -1.51 6.32 12.48
C ILE A 37 -1.22 4.82 12.36
N GLY A 38 -0.83 4.17 13.45
CA GLY A 38 -0.62 2.72 13.49
C GLY A 38 -1.92 1.93 13.29
N GLU A 39 -3.05 2.46 13.76
CA GLU A 39 -4.36 1.87 13.49
C GLU A 39 -4.75 2.05 12.03
N ALA A 40 -4.57 3.25 11.48
CA ALA A 40 -4.87 3.55 10.08
C ALA A 40 -4.09 2.65 9.12
N LEU A 41 -2.79 2.42 9.39
CA LEU A 41 -1.94 1.51 8.60
C LEU A 41 -2.45 0.07 8.64
N ARG A 42 -2.80 -0.46 9.83
CA ARG A 42 -3.34 -1.83 9.94
C ARG A 42 -4.66 -1.98 9.19
N ARG A 43 -5.56 -1.00 9.31
CA ARG A 43 -6.86 -1.02 8.62
C ARG A 43 -6.69 -0.89 7.11
N ALA A 44 -5.80 -0.02 6.63
CA ALA A 44 -5.51 0.11 5.21
C ALA A 44 -4.89 -1.16 4.63
N ALA A 45 -3.96 -1.80 5.35
CA ALA A 45 -3.38 -3.08 4.96
C ALA A 45 -4.45 -4.18 4.85
N ALA A 46 -5.39 -4.26 5.79
CA ALA A 46 -6.50 -5.22 5.73
C ALA A 46 -7.37 -5.02 4.48
N LEU A 47 -7.74 -3.77 4.14
CA LEU A 47 -8.50 -3.46 2.93
C LEU A 47 -7.75 -3.84 1.65
N VAL A 48 -6.44 -3.60 1.62
CA VAL A 48 -5.60 -3.99 0.48
C VAL A 48 -5.51 -5.51 0.36
N VAL A 49 -5.31 -6.24 1.45
CA VAL A 49 -5.29 -7.71 1.46
C VAL A 49 -6.63 -8.28 0.98
N GLU A 50 -7.75 -7.77 1.48
CA GLU A 50 -9.08 -8.17 1.04
C GLU A 50 -9.26 -7.93 -0.46
N ARG A 51 -8.84 -6.77 -0.96
CA ARG A 51 -8.91 -6.46 -2.38
C ARG A 51 -8.05 -7.40 -3.22
N ILE A 52 -6.84 -7.71 -2.79
CA ILE A 52 -5.94 -8.63 -3.50
C ILE A 52 -6.54 -10.04 -3.52
N ALA A 53 -7.06 -10.51 -2.38
CA ALA A 53 -7.70 -11.82 -2.27
C ALA A 53 -8.94 -11.92 -3.18
N GLY A 54 -9.73 -10.86 -3.26
CA GLY A 54 -10.89 -10.72 -4.15
C GLY A 54 -10.55 -10.37 -5.61
N ALA A 55 -9.29 -10.40 -6.03
CA ALA A 55 -8.95 -10.18 -7.45
C ALA A 55 -9.59 -11.27 -8.32
N THR A 56 -10.07 -10.93 -9.51
CA THR A 56 -10.59 -11.92 -10.47
C THR A 56 -9.43 -12.66 -11.17
N PRO A 57 -9.65 -13.82 -11.80
CA PRO A 57 -8.62 -14.46 -12.63
C PRO A 57 -8.05 -13.53 -13.71
N GLU A 58 -8.90 -12.73 -14.35
CA GLU A 58 -8.52 -11.77 -15.39
C GLU A 58 -7.63 -10.67 -14.81
N GLN A 59 -7.99 -10.15 -13.63
CA GLN A 59 -7.18 -9.16 -12.91
C GLN A 59 -5.83 -9.71 -12.47
N ARG A 60 -5.77 -10.98 -12.06
CA ARG A 60 -4.51 -11.67 -11.70
C ARG A 60 -3.62 -11.88 -12.92
N ALA A 61 -4.20 -12.20 -14.07
CA ALA A 61 -3.49 -12.43 -15.32
C ALA A 61 -3.18 -11.14 -16.11
N ALA A 62 -3.76 -10.00 -15.70
CA ALA A 62 -3.64 -8.75 -16.43
C ALA A 62 -2.18 -8.30 -16.62
N VAL A 63 -1.87 -7.94 -17.86
CA VAL A 63 -0.61 -7.31 -18.26
C VAL A 63 -0.94 -5.92 -18.80
N ILE A 64 -0.69 -4.90 -17.96
CA ILE A 64 -1.02 -3.51 -18.29
C ILE A 64 0.21 -2.84 -18.89
N GLN A 65 0.08 -2.45 -20.15
CA GLN A 65 1.09 -1.69 -20.88
C GLN A 65 1.00 -0.20 -20.49
N ARG A 66 2.09 0.37 -19.99
CA ARG A 66 2.27 1.82 -19.81
C ARG A 66 3.42 2.28 -20.70
N PRO A 67 3.47 3.56 -21.11
CA PRO A 67 4.51 4.06 -22.03
C PRO A 67 5.97 3.78 -21.60
N LYS A 68 6.22 3.59 -20.30
CA LYS A 68 7.56 3.38 -19.74
C LYS A 68 7.75 2.02 -19.08
N GLU A 69 6.69 1.24 -18.87
CA GLU A 69 6.78 -0.01 -18.12
C GLU A 69 5.58 -0.94 -18.35
N VAL A 70 5.80 -2.23 -18.11
CA VAL A 70 4.74 -3.23 -18.00
C VAL A 70 4.39 -3.43 -16.52
N ARG A 71 3.11 -3.27 -16.16
CA ARG A 71 2.58 -3.57 -14.83
C ARG A 71 1.79 -4.88 -14.82
N THR A 72 2.07 -5.70 -13.83
CA THR A 72 1.31 -6.91 -13.49
C THR A 72 1.02 -6.90 -12.00
N LEU A 73 0.05 -7.69 -11.53
CA LEU A 73 -0.25 -7.77 -10.10
C LEU A 73 0.99 -8.21 -9.31
N ARG A 74 1.76 -9.17 -9.82
CA ARG A 74 3.02 -9.61 -9.21
C ARG A 74 4.02 -8.45 -9.02
N LYS A 75 4.21 -7.61 -10.05
CA LYS A 75 5.11 -6.44 -9.97
C LYS A 75 4.58 -5.39 -9.00
N ALA A 76 3.27 -5.15 -9.00
CA ALA A 76 2.63 -4.22 -8.08
C ALA A 76 2.80 -4.65 -6.61
N LEU A 77 2.54 -5.92 -6.30
CA LEU A 77 2.75 -6.49 -4.96
C LEU A 77 4.22 -6.41 -4.53
N ARG A 78 5.14 -6.78 -5.43
CA ARG A 78 6.57 -6.65 -5.17
C ARG A 78 6.94 -5.20 -4.81
N ARG A 79 6.48 -4.23 -5.60
CA ARG A 79 6.82 -2.83 -5.36
C ARG A 79 6.20 -2.28 -4.07
N LEU A 80 4.97 -2.69 -3.74
CA LEU A 80 4.34 -2.36 -2.46
C LEU A 80 5.20 -2.85 -1.29
N LEU A 81 5.61 -4.13 -1.31
CA LEU A 81 6.41 -4.73 -0.25
C LEU A 81 7.82 -4.12 -0.15
N GLU A 82 8.46 -3.85 -1.30
CA GLU A 82 9.76 -3.16 -1.34
C GLU A 82 9.65 -1.75 -0.75
N HIS A 83 8.62 -0.99 -1.11
CA HIS A 83 8.38 0.36 -0.59
C HIS A 83 8.16 0.34 0.93
N ASP A 84 7.29 -0.53 1.42
CA ASP A 84 7.04 -0.67 2.86
C ASP A 84 8.31 -1.06 3.62
N TRP A 85 9.11 -1.98 3.06
CA TRP A 85 10.39 -2.39 3.64
C TRP A 85 11.42 -1.26 3.63
N GLU A 86 11.56 -0.50 2.54
CA GLU A 86 12.45 0.66 2.43
C GLU A 86 12.18 1.67 3.55
N HIS A 87 10.90 1.97 3.82
CA HIS A 87 10.49 2.88 4.89
C HIS A 87 10.70 2.30 6.29
N LEU A 88 10.46 1.00 6.48
CA LEU A 88 10.77 0.34 7.74
C LEU A 88 12.28 0.34 8.03
N ALA A 89 13.10 0.07 7.02
CA ALA A 89 14.56 0.16 7.10
C ALA A 89 15.04 1.59 7.35
N GLU A 90 14.37 2.61 6.81
CA GLU A 90 14.62 4.00 7.18
C GLU A 90 14.27 4.28 8.64
N LEU A 91 13.12 3.82 9.13
CA LEU A 91 12.71 4.01 10.54
C LEU A 91 13.66 3.34 11.52
N SER A 92 14.07 2.11 11.23
CA SER A 92 14.93 1.33 12.13
C SER A 92 16.28 2.00 12.41
N ARG A 93 16.75 2.84 11.48
CA ARG A 93 17.99 3.60 11.61
C ARG A 93 17.84 4.87 12.45
N ARG A 94 16.62 5.24 12.86
CA ARG A 94 16.37 6.45 13.65
C ARG A 94 16.49 6.14 15.15
N PRO A 95 16.93 7.10 15.98
CA PRO A 95 16.86 6.95 17.45
C PRO A 95 15.43 6.62 17.90
N GLY A 96 15.27 5.55 18.68
CA GLY A 96 13.95 5.06 19.11
C GLY A 96 13.12 4.40 18.00
N GLY A 97 13.73 4.08 16.86
CA GLY A 97 13.11 3.31 15.79
C GLY A 97 12.91 1.82 16.13
N PRO A 98 12.10 1.10 15.36
CA PRO A 98 11.89 -0.34 15.53
C PRO A 98 13.16 -1.13 15.17
N SER A 99 13.41 -2.27 15.83
CA SER A 99 14.42 -3.22 15.36
C SER A 99 13.92 -3.95 14.12
N LEU A 100 14.79 -4.08 13.13
CA LEU A 100 14.63 -5.02 12.02
C LEU A 100 15.18 -6.41 12.39
#